data_AF-A0A3D8P1T4-F1
#
_entry.id   AF-A0A3D8P1T4-F1
#
_cell.length_a   1.000
_cell.length_b   1.000
_cell.length_c   1.000
_cell.angle_alpha   90.00
_cell.angle_beta   90.00
_cell.angle_gamma   90.00
#
_symmetry.space_group_name_H-M   'P 1'
#
loop_
_entity.id
_entity.type
_entity.pdbx_description
1 polymer ?
#
loop_
_entity_poly.entity_id
_entity_poly.type
_entity_poly.pdbx_seq_one_letter_code
_entity_poly.pdbx_strand_id
1 'polypeptide(L)'
;MERHDLERPGLPAMPLLPSPGELLDRLAPVLETHARQAAELAVRAVEAALLEVARQNRELFELKRRIDEDAEALKEYGGMGSVLELPEKVPVSVEVEERLLGRLREKARKWCDRYGEKKAGLLFPAVFGRATVRVLKATGARRFSRLPAKVVSQVEELIESLDFGELVRDAGPLAVNLLARRLDLGLTQEGAAKECGVARKTYGDWETGRHVPHARNLPAVARFLGVSLAEAGMLVEEQQRHLGRGVSGADARPEGQGTGKVAEGLPHDYLLGGGQEVRGA
;
A
#
# COMPACT_ATOMS: atom_id res chain seq x y z
N MET A 1 -23.36 -81.75 -79.83
CA MET A 1 -22.74 -80.63 -79.10
C MET A 1 -22.70 -79.44 -80.04
N GLU A 2 -23.70 -78.58 -79.90
CA GLU A 2 -23.89 -77.36 -80.69
C GLU A 2 -22.74 -76.37 -80.41
N ARG A 3 -22.14 -75.82 -81.46
CA ARG A 3 -21.25 -74.66 -81.37
C ARG A 3 -22.11 -73.43 -81.67
N HIS A 4 -22.45 -72.70 -80.62
CA HIS A 4 -23.07 -71.39 -80.69
C HIS A 4 -22.06 -70.38 -81.26
N ASP A 5 -22.29 -69.92 -82.49
CA ASP A 5 -21.68 -68.70 -83.02
C ASP A 5 -22.32 -67.49 -82.32
N LEU A 6 -21.59 -66.91 -81.36
CA LEU A 6 -21.93 -65.62 -80.76
C LEU A 6 -21.36 -64.52 -81.66
N GLU A 7 -22.23 -63.93 -82.49
CA GLU A 7 -21.96 -62.65 -83.15
C GLU A 7 -21.62 -61.59 -82.09
N ARG A 8 -20.40 -61.05 -82.14
CA ARG A 8 -20.01 -59.92 -81.30
C ARG A 8 -20.72 -58.65 -81.82
N PRO A 9 -21.61 -58.00 -81.06
CA PRO A 9 -22.15 -56.71 -81.45
C PRO A 9 -20.99 -55.70 -81.54
N GLY A 10 -20.91 -54.98 -82.65
CA GLY A 10 -19.91 -53.94 -82.86
C GLY A 10 -19.99 -52.92 -81.74
N LEU A 11 -18.94 -52.84 -80.92
CA LEU A 11 -18.80 -51.80 -79.91
C LEU A 11 -18.90 -50.43 -80.62
N PRO A 12 -19.80 -49.52 -80.19
CA PRO A 12 -19.83 -48.18 -80.75
C PRO A 12 -18.44 -47.57 -80.60
N ALA A 13 -17.94 -46.95 -81.67
CA ALA A 13 -16.65 -46.26 -81.65
C ALA A 13 -16.60 -45.34 -80.43
N MET A 14 -15.80 -45.71 -79.43
CA MET A 14 -15.58 -44.87 -78.25
C MET A 14 -15.04 -43.53 -78.77
N PRO A 15 -15.65 -42.39 -78.43
CA PRO A 15 -15.08 -41.11 -78.80
C PRO A 15 -13.67 -41.06 -78.21
N LEU A 16 -12.69 -40.78 -79.07
CA LEU A 16 -11.29 -40.62 -78.66
C LEU A 16 -11.26 -39.60 -77.53
N LEU A 17 -10.71 -40.01 -76.39
CA LEU A 17 -10.49 -39.08 -75.29
C LEU A 17 -9.60 -37.94 -75.80
N PRO A 18 -9.96 -36.68 -75.48
CA PRO A 18 -9.13 -35.54 -75.88
C PRO A 18 -7.72 -35.72 -75.32
N SER A 19 -6.73 -35.32 -76.11
CA SER A 19 -5.34 -35.37 -75.67
C SER A 19 -5.12 -34.46 -74.45
N PRO A 20 -4.07 -34.70 -73.64
CA PRO A 20 -3.76 -33.82 -72.51
C PRO A 20 -3.63 -32.34 -72.89
N GLY A 21 -3.14 -32.02 -74.10
CA GLY A 21 -3.07 -30.64 -74.61
C GLY A 21 -4.46 -30.05 -74.87
N GLU A 22 -5.36 -30.81 -75.50
CA GLU A 22 -6.75 -30.37 -75.76
C GLU A 22 -7.56 -30.18 -74.48
N LEU A 23 -7.29 -30.99 -73.44
CA LEU A 23 -7.88 -30.80 -72.12
C LEU A 23 -7.37 -29.52 -71.46
N LEU A 24 -6.07 -29.22 -71.55
CA LEU A 24 -5.49 -27.99 -71.02
C LEU A 24 -6.03 -26.75 -71.74
N ASP A 25 -6.13 -26.76 -73.06
CA ASP A 25 -6.68 -25.65 -73.83
C ASP A 25 -8.16 -25.39 -73.48
N ARG A 26 -8.92 -26.45 -73.20
CA ARG A 26 -10.33 -26.34 -72.75
C ARG A 26 -10.44 -25.82 -71.32
N LEU A 27 -9.50 -26.15 -70.44
CA LEU A 27 -9.54 -25.80 -69.02
C LEU A 27 -8.87 -24.45 -68.70
N ALA A 28 -7.93 -23.99 -69.51
CA ALA A 28 -7.21 -22.72 -69.33
C ALA A 28 -8.13 -21.51 -69.06
N PRO A 29 -9.19 -21.23 -69.85
CA PRO A 29 -10.08 -20.09 -69.60
C PRO A 29 -10.88 -20.22 -68.30
N VAL A 30 -11.20 -21.45 -67.89
CA VAL A 30 -11.88 -21.73 -66.61
C VAL A 30 -10.94 -21.47 -65.44
N LEU A 31 -9.69 -21.93 -65.53
CA LEU A 31 -8.66 -21.67 -64.52
C LEU A 31 -8.34 -20.18 -64.39
N GLU A 32 -8.26 -19.45 -65.51
CA GLU A 32 -8.04 -17.99 -65.52
C GLU A 32 -9.23 -17.25 -64.88
N THR A 33 -10.46 -17.66 -65.19
CA THR A 33 -11.67 -17.11 -64.58
C THR A 33 -11.69 -17.33 -63.07
N HIS A 34 -11.36 -18.55 -62.60
CA HIS A 34 -11.29 -18.84 -61.17
C HIS A 34 -10.16 -18.08 -60.47
N ALA A 35 -8.99 -17.94 -61.11
CA ALA A 35 -7.89 -17.15 -60.58
C ALA A 35 -8.27 -15.68 -60.41
N ARG A 36 -8.97 -15.10 -61.41
CA ARG A 36 -9.50 -13.73 -61.34
C ARG A 36 -10.54 -13.58 -60.24
N GLN A 37 -11.50 -14.51 -60.12
CA GLN A 37 -12.49 -14.50 -59.05
C GLN A 37 -11.85 -14.60 -57.66
N ALA A 38 -10.84 -15.47 -57.50
CA ALA A 38 -10.10 -15.59 -56.26
C ALA A 38 -9.35 -14.30 -55.91
N ALA A 39 -8.73 -13.64 -56.89
CA ALA A 39 -8.08 -12.35 -56.71
C ALA A 39 -9.09 -11.25 -56.31
N GLU A 40 -10.25 -11.18 -56.97
CA GLU A 40 -11.32 -10.23 -56.64
C GLU A 40 -11.87 -10.44 -55.22
N LEU A 41 -12.03 -11.70 -54.79
CA LEU A 41 -12.43 -12.04 -53.42
C LEU A 41 -11.35 -11.65 -52.40
N ALA A 42 -10.07 -11.88 -52.70
CA ALA A 42 -8.96 -11.49 -51.83
C ALA A 42 -8.88 -9.96 -51.66
N VAL A 43 -9.04 -9.20 -52.74
CA VAL A 43 -9.08 -7.72 -52.69
C VAL A 43 -10.24 -7.25 -51.79
N ARG A 44 -11.45 -7.78 -52.00
CA ARG A 44 -12.62 -7.44 -51.15
C ARG A 44 -12.41 -7.78 -49.68
N ALA A 45 -11.75 -8.91 -49.38
CA ALA A 45 -11.43 -9.29 -48.01
C ALA A 45 -10.43 -8.32 -47.36
N VAL A 46 -9.40 -7.87 -48.10
CA VAL A 46 -8.45 -6.85 -47.64
C VAL A 46 -9.14 -5.51 -47.42
N GLU A 47 -10.00 -5.07 -48.34
CA GLU A 47 -10.77 -3.82 -48.19
C GLU A 47 -11.67 -3.86 -46.94
N ALA A 48 -12.36 -4.97 -46.69
CA ALA A 48 -13.17 -5.15 -45.49
C ALA A 48 -12.33 -5.11 -44.21
N ALA A 49 -11.14 -5.74 -44.20
CA ALA A 49 -10.23 -5.69 -43.07
C ALA A 49 -9.70 -4.27 -42.81
N LEU A 50 -9.36 -3.52 -43.86
CA LEU A 50 -8.92 -2.12 -43.74
C LEU A 50 -10.02 -1.22 -43.16
N LEU A 51 -11.28 -1.42 -43.59
CA LEU A 51 -12.41 -0.68 -43.04
C LEU A 51 -12.65 -0.99 -41.55
N GLU A 52 -12.47 -2.24 -41.15
CA GLU A 52 -12.59 -2.66 -39.75
C GLU A 52 -11.47 -2.07 -38.88
N VAL A 53 -10.22 -2.09 -39.36
CA VAL A 53 -9.11 -1.40 -38.67
C VAL A 53 -9.37 0.10 -38.56
N ALA A 54 -9.91 0.73 -39.61
CA ALA A 54 -10.28 2.15 -39.56
C ALA A 54 -11.42 2.44 -38.57
N ARG A 55 -12.36 1.51 -38.39
CA ARG A 55 -13.41 1.59 -37.35
C ARG A 55 -12.80 1.50 -35.96
N GLN A 56 -11.96 0.50 -35.69
CA GLN A 56 -11.27 0.32 -34.42
C GLN A 56 -10.40 1.52 -34.04
N ASN A 57 -9.67 2.09 -35.02
CA ASN A 57 -8.87 3.28 -34.79
C ASN A 57 -9.73 4.49 -34.41
N ARG A 58 -10.89 4.69 -35.05
CA ARG A 58 -11.84 5.76 -34.66
C ARG A 58 -12.34 5.56 -33.23
N GLU A 59 -12.67 4.34 -32.84
CA GLU A 59 -13.09 4.03 -31.47
C GLU A 59 -11.99 4.29 -30.44
N LEU A 60 -10.74 3.96 -30.77
CA LEU A 60 -9.58 4.25 -29.91
C LEU A 60 -9.34 5.76 -29.77
N PHE A 61 -9.48 6.54 -30.85
CA PHE A 61 -9.36 8.00 -30.80
C PHE A 61 -10.46 8.64 -29.96
N GLU A 62 -11.71 8.17 -30.09
CA GLU A 62 -12.82 8.63 -29.26
C GLU A 62 -12.62 8.29 -27.78
N LEU A 63 -12.15 7.08 -27.46
CA LEU A 63 -11.82 6.69 -26.09
C LEU A 63 -10.71 7.57 -25.51
N LYS A 64 -9.64 7.81 -26.29
CA LYS A 64 -8.55 8.71 -25.88
C LYS A 64 -9.07 10.12 -25.62
N ARG A 65 -9.91 10.66 -26.50
CA ARG A 65 -10.51 11.99 -26.32
C ARG A 65 -11.29 12.08 -25.02
N ARG A 66 -12.11 11.09 -24.70
CA ARG A 66 -12.86 11.05 -23.43
C ARG A 66 -11.93 11.02 -22.22
N ILE A 67 -10.86 10.23 -22.26
CA ILE A 67 -9.85 10.20 -21.20
C ILE A 67 -9.18 11.58 -21.03
N ASP A 68 -8.86 12.26 -22.13
CA ASP A 68 -8.27 13.60 -22.09
C ASP A 68 -9.26 14.65 -21.56
N GLU A 69 -10.54 14.60 -21.95
CA GLU A 69 -11.61 15.45 -21.42
C GLU A 69 -11.82 15.22 -19.91
N ASP A 70 -11.88 13.96 -19.47
CA ASP A 70 -11.96 13.60 -18.06
C ASP A 70 -10.70 14.05 -17.29
N ALA A 71 -9.51 13.95 -17.88
CA ALA A 71 -8.27 14.43 -17.28
C ALA A 71 -8.28 15.96 -17.07
N GLU A 72 -8.84 16.70 -18.03
CA GLU A 72 -8.94 18.16 -17.92
C GLU A 72 -9.99 18.57 -16.87
N ALA A 73 -11.12 17.88 -16.81
CA ALA A 73 -12.09 18.05 -15.73
C ALA A 73 -11.49 17.73 -14.34
N LEU A 74 -10.58 16.75 -14.27
CA LEU A 74 -9.86 16.39 -13.04
C LEU A 74 -8.79 17.41 -12.65
N LYS A 75 -8.18 18.14 -13.61
CA LYS A 75 -7.29 19.28 -13.29
C LYS A 75 -8.04 20.37 -12.56
N GLU A 76 -9.25 20.68 -13.00
CA GLU A 76 -10.13 21.66 -12.36
C GLU A 76 -10.50 21.25 -10.92
N TYR A 77 -10.57 19.94 -10.64
CA TYR A 77 -10.91 19.37 -9.34
C TYR A 77 -9.75 19.11 -8.36
N GLY A 78 -8.55 19.65 -8.60
CA GLY A 78 -7.46 19.57 -7.60
C GLY A 78 -6.04 19.52 -8.14
N GLY A 79 -5.79 20.00 -9.37
CA GLY A 79 -4.43 20.08 -9.91
C GLY A 79 -3.79 18.72 -10.21
N MET A 80 -4.57 17.74 -10.69
CA MET A 80 -4.02 16.48 -11.20
C MET A 80 -3.53 16.63 -12.64
N GLY A 81 -2.26 16.37 -12.93
CA GLY A 81 -1.69 16.57 -14.26
C GLY A 81 -2.14 15.53 -15.29
N SER A 82 -2.59 14.36 -14.84
CA SER A 82 -3.03 13.24 -15.67
C SER A 82 -3.92 12.26 -14.89
N VAL A 83 -4.81 11.56 -15.60
CA VAL A 83 -5.56 10.37 -15.10
C VAL A 83 -4.61 9.28 -14.58
N LEU A 84 -3.38 9.19 -15.10
CA LEU A 84 -2.37 8.25 -14.61
C LEU A 84 -1.84 8.60 -13.21
N GLU A 85 -2.03 9.84 -12.73
CA GLU A 85 -1.70 10.24 -11.35
C GLU A 85 -2.79 9.86 -10.34
N LEU A 86 -3.98 9.46 -10.80
CA LEU A 86 -5.11 9.09 -9.92
C LEU A 86 -4.71 8.04 -8.87
N PRO A 87 -4.03 6.93 -9.19
CA PRO A 87 -3.65 5.94 -8.17
C PRO A 87 -2.71 6.49 -7.09
N GLU A 88 -1.98 7.56 -7.38
CA GLU A 88 -1.07 8.21 -6.43
C GLU A 88 -1.77 9.18 -5.50
N LYS A 89 -2.86 9.80 -5.97
CA LYS A 89 -3.61 10.84 -5.25
C LYS A 89 -4.93 10.33 -4.66
N VAL A 90 -5.45 9.18 -5.13
CA VAL A 90 -6.67 8.54 -4.63
C VAL A 90 -6.37 7.91 -3.25
N PRO A 91 -7.05 8.36 -2.20
CA PRO A 91 -6.95 7.74 -0.89
C PRO A 91 -7.46 6.30 -0.91
N VAL A 92 -6.97 5.48 0.01
CA VAL A 92 -7.54 4.16 0.28
C VAL A 92 -9.05 4.24 0.55
N SER A 93 -9.77 3.19 0.16
CA SER A 93 -11.20 3.06 0.49
C SER A 93 -11.40 2.85 2.00
N VAL A 94 -12.63 3.06 2.47
CA VAL A 94 -12.98 2.87 3.89
C VAL A 94 -12.72 1.42 4.33
N GLU A 95 -13.04 0.45 3.46
CA GLU A 95 -12.83 -0.97 3.73
C GLU A 95 -11.34 -1.31 3.90
N VAL A 96 -10.47 -0.68 3.10
CA VAL A 96 -9.02 -0.85 3.22
C VAL A 96 -8.51 -0.18 4.49
N GLU A 97 -8.96 1.03 4.82
CA GLU A 97 -8.64 1.70 6.08
C GLU A 97 -9.03 0.83 7.29
N GLU A 98 -10.25 0.30 7.31
CA GLU A 98 -10.74 -0.56 8.39
C GLU A 98 -9.93 -1.86 8.51
N ARG A 99 -9.56 -2.48 7.39
CA ARG A 99 -8.70 -3.67 7.37
C ARG A 99 -7.33 -3.38 7.98
N LEU A 100 -6.67 -2.31 7.56
CA LEU A 100 -5.35 -1.92 8.07
C LEU A 100 -5.40 -1.58 9.57
N LEU A 101 -6.37 -0.77 9.99
CA LEU A 101 -6.58 -0.43 11.39
C LEU A 101 -6.95 -1.67 12.22
N GLY A 102 -7.75 -2.57 11.68
CA GLY A 102 -8.12 -3.84 12.31
C GLY A 102 -6.91 -4.69 12.62
N ARG A 103 -6.04 -4.92 11.63
CA ARG A 103 -4.76 -5.64 11.81
C ARG A 103 -3.88 -4.99 12.86
N LEU A 104 -3.71 -3.67 12.77
CA LEU A 104 -2.90 -2.93 13.73
C LEU A 104 -3.45 -3.04 15.17
N ARG A 105 -4.77 -2.94 15.34
CA ARG A 105 -5.45 -3.12 16.64
C ARG A 105 -5.25 -4.54 17.17
N GLU A 106 -5.45 -5.56 16.34
CA GLU A 106 -5.28 -6.94 16.76
C GLU A 106 -3.86 -7.21 17.23
N LYS A 107 -2.85 -6.76 16.47
CA LYS A 107 -1.45 -6.93 16.82
C LYS A 107 -1.09 -6.20 18.12
N ALA A 108 -1.56 -4.95 18.28
CA ALA A 108 -1.36 -4.19 19.51
C ALA A 108 -2.02 -4.85 20.72
N ARG A 109 -3.22 -5.42 20.55
CA ARG A 109 -3.93 -6.14 21.60
C ARG A 109 -3.17 -7.40 22.02
N LYS A 110 -2.81 -8.26 21.08
CA LYS A 110 -1.99 -9.46 21.34
C LYS A 110 -0.69 -9.12 22.07
N TRP A 111 -0.05 -8.02 21.71
CA TRP A 111 1.15 -7.56 22.40
C TRP A 111 0.85 -7.13 23.84
N CYS A 112 -0.23 -6.36 24.07
CA CYS A 112 -0.65 -5.87 25.39
C CYS A 112 -1.07 -7.02 26.33
N ASP A 113 -1.75 -8.04 25.81
CA ASP A 113 -2.25 -9.18 26.60
C ASP A 113 -1.10 -9.94 27.30
N ARG A 114 0.12 -9.88 26.75
CA ARG A 114 1.33 -10.44 27.38
C ARG A 114 1.75 -9.75 28.69
N TYR A 115 1.17 -8.58 28.99
CA TYR A 115 1.44 -7.80 30.20
C TYR A 115 0.34 -7.92 31.28
N GLY A 116 -0.63 -8.83 31.07
CA GLY A 116 -1.74 -9.11 31.99
C GLY A 116 -2.98 -8.24 31.75
N GLU A 117 -4.16 -8.82 31.94
CA GLU A 117 -5.46 -8.26 31.54
C GLU A 117 -5.72 -6.84 32.07
N LYS A 118 -5.39 -6.58 33.35
CA LYS A 118 -5.61 -5.25 33.98
C LYS A 118 -4.76 -4.16 33.33
N LYS A 119 -3.51 -4.46 32.95
CA LYS A 119 -2.59 -3.49 32.33
C LYS A 119 -2.82 -3.39 30.83
N ALA A 120 -3.25 -4.45 30.17
CA ALA A 120 -3.49 -4.50 28.74
C ALA A 120 -4.46 -3.40 28.27
N GLY A 121 -5.58 -3.22 28.99
CA GLY A 121 -6.57 -2.18 28.67
C GLY A 121 -6.02 -0.75 28.82
N LEU A 122 -5.11 -0.51 29.76
CA LEU A 122 -4.50 0.80 30.01
C LEU A 122 -3.32 1.10 29.06
N LEU A 123 -2.63 0.06 28.61
CA LEU A 123 -1.45 0.13 27.74
C LEU A 123 -1.86 0.26 26.26
N PHE A 124 -2.95 -0.38 25.87
CA PHE A 124 -3.42 -0.43 24.48
C PHE A 124 -3.52 0.95 23.80
N PRO A 125 -4.15 2.00 24.38
CA PRO A 125 -4.26 3.30 23.71
C PRO A 125 -2.90 3.93 23.40
N ALA A 126 -1.89 3.74 24.27
CA ALA A 126 -0.55 4.29 24.10
C ALA A 126 0.18 3.60 22.96
N VAL A 127 0.20 2.27 22.99
CA VAL A 127 0.88 1.39 22.03
C VAL A 127 0.27 1.53 20.64
N PHE A 128 -1.06 1.46 20.56
CA PHE A 128 -1.78 1.62 19.31
C PHE A 128 -1.57 3.02 18.71
N GLY A 129 -1.60 4.06 19.55
CA GLY A 129 -1.33 5.43 19.13
C GLY A 129 0.07 5.60 18.53
N ARG A 130 1.11 5.04 19.18
CA ARG A 130 2.50 5.09 18.70
C ARG A 130 2.69 4.33 17.39
N ALA A 131 2.11 3.15 17.27
CA ALA A 131 2.15 2.36 16.05
C ALA A 131 1.47 3.08 14.88
N THR A 132 0.33 3.72 15.14
CA THR A 132 -0.38 4.58 14.19
C THR A 132 0.53 5.73 13.74
N VAL A 133 1.21 6.41 14.67
CA VAL A 133 2.16 7.49 14.34
C VAL A 133 3.29 6.97 13.45
N ARG A 134 3.86 5.81 13.77
CA ARG A 134 4.97 5.20 12.99
C ARG A 134 4.57 4.92 11.56
N VAL A 135 3.39 4.32 11.34
CA VAL A 135 2.85 4.02 10.01
C VAL A 135 2.61 5.31 9.22
N LEU A 136 1.96 6.30 9.84
CA LEU A 136 1.69 7.58 9.20
C LEU A 136 2.98 8.36 8.85
N LYS A 137 3.99 8.32 9.72
CA LYS A 137 5.29 8.93 9.45
C LYS A 137 6.02 8.22 8.30
N ALA A 138 6.00 6.89 8.27
CA ALA A 138 6.65 6.09 7.21
C ALA A 138 6.03 6.34 5.82
N THR A 139 4.74 6.65 5.77
CA THR A 139 4.00 6.89 4.52
C THR A 139 3.89 8.37 4.15
N GLY A 140 4.27 9.29 5.04
CA GLY A 140 4.02 10.72 4.89
C GLY A 140 2.54 11.12 5.00
N ALA A 141 1.63 10.18 5.27
CA ALA A 141 0.20 10.45 5.35
C ALA A 141 -0.19 11.11 6.68
N ARG A 142 -1.16 12.03 6.65
CA ARG A 142 -1.68 12.66 7.87
C ARG A 142 -2.66 11.79 8.65
N ARG A 143 -3.35 10.88 7.96
CA ARG A 143 -4.35 9.95 8.50
C ARG A 143 -4.49 8.74 7.58
N PHE A 144 -5.04 7.63 8.09
CA PHE A 144 -5.19 6.39 7.32
C PHE A 144 -6.09 6.58 6.09
N SER A 145 -7.23 7.24 6.21
CA SER A 145 -8.08 7.71 5.07
C SER A 145 -7.41 8.68 4.08
N ARG A 146 -6.11 8.97 4.21
CA ARG A 146 -5.32 9.74 3.24
C ARG A 146 -4.10 8.97 2.74
N LEU A 147 -4.00 7.68 3.07
CA LEU A 147 -2.98 6.81 2.53
C LEU A 147 -3.19 6.66 1.01
N PRO A 148 -2.14 6.80 0.19
CA PRO A 148 -2.22 6.44 -1.22
C PRO A 148 -2.51 4.94 -1.40
N ALA A 149 -3.34 4.58 -2.37
CA ALA A 149 -3.64 3.17 -2.64
C ALA A 149 -2.38 2.34 -2.94
N LYS A 150 -1.37 2.93 -3.60
CA LYS A 150 -0.10 2.26 -3.95
C LYS A 150 0.76 1.83 -2.76
N VAL A 151 0.59 2.43 -1.57
CA VAL A 151 1.40 2.09 -0.39
C VAL A 151 0.75 1.04 0.52
N VAL A 152 -0.44 0.53 0.18
CA VAL A 152 -1.20 -0.39 1.05
C VAL A 152 -0.38 -1.63 1.40
N SER A 153 0.24 -2.30 0.43
CA SER A 153 1.05 -3.50 0.68
C SER A 153 2.26 -3.20 1.58
N GLN A 154 2.93 -2.05 1.36
CA GLN A 154 4.04 -1.61 2.21
C GLN A 154 3.58 -1.33 3.64
N VAL A 155 2.37 -0.77 3.81
CA VAL A 155 1.78 -0.55 5.14
C VAL A 155 1.43 -1.87 5.81
N GLU A 156 0.90 -2.86 5.09
CA GLU A 156 0.63 -4.18 5.62
C GLU A 156 1.92 -4.85 6.11
N GLU A 157 2.96 -4.86 5.27
CA GLU A 157 4.29 -5.37 5.65
C GLU A 157 4.87 -4.64 6.87
N LEU A 158 4.76 -3.31 6.90
CA LEU A 158 5.22 -2.51 8.03
C LEU A 158 4.47 -2.88 9.31
N ILE A 159 3.14 -3.02 9.26
CA ILE A 159 2.32 -3.46 10.40
C ILE A 159 2.78 -4.85 10.88
N GLU A 160 3.09 -5.75 9.95
CA GLU A 160 3.57 -7.09 10.29
C GLU A 160 4.98 -7.08 10.89
N SER A 161 5.83 -6.12 10.52
CA SER A 161 7.18 -6.00 11.07
C SER A 161 7.29 -5.17 12.35
N LEU A 162 6.20 -4.55 12.84
CA LEU A 162 6.26 -3.69 14.03
C LEU A 162 6.66 -4.47 15.30
N ASP A 163 7.74 -4.04 15.94
CA ASP A 163 8.04 -4.35 17.34
C ASP A 163 7.47 -3.25 18.26
N PHE A 164 6.39 -3.58 18.98
CA PHE A 164 5.80 -2.63 19.92
C PHE A 164 6.67 -2.38 21.16
N GLY A 165 7.56 -3.29 21.53
CA GLY A 165 8.53 -3.04 22.60
C GLY A 165 9.50 -1.92 22.22
N GLU A 166 10.01 -1.98 20.98
CA GLU A 166 10.80 -0.91 20.38
C GLU A 166 10.01 0.40 20.29
N LEU A 167 8.76 0.37 19.77
CA LEU A 167 7.92 1.56 19.69
C LEU A 167 7.69 2.26 21.04
N VAL A 168 7.61 1.49 22.13
CA VAL A 168 7.48 2.10 23.45
C VAL A 168 8.81 2.74 23.88
N ARG A 169 9.95 2.10 23.64
CA ARG A 169 11.27 2.68 23.94
C ARG A 169 11.55 3.94 23.10
N ASP A 170 11.14 3.93 21.84
CA ASP A 170 11.45 4.95 20.85
C ASP A 170 10.61 6.22 20.92
N ALA A 171 9.58 6.32 21.77
CA ALA A 171 8.85 7.59 21.86
C ALA A 171 9.58 8.65 22.67
N GLY A 172 10.70 8.32 23.30
CA GLY A 172 11.53 9.25 24.04
C GLY A 172 11.20 9.32 25.54
N PRO A 173 12.11 9.93 26.32
CA PRO A 173 12.17 9.76 27.77
C PRO A 173 10.96 10.33 28.48
N LEU A 174 10.47 11.52 28.10
CA LEU A 174 9.28 12.11 28.70
C LEU A 174 8.05 11.24 28.45
N ALA A 175 7.87 10.81 27.19
CA ALA A 175 6.72 10.02 26.79
C ALA A 175 6.63 8.69 27.55
N VAL A 176 7.76 8.02 27.78
CA VAL A 176 7.76 6.77 28.55
C VAL A 176 7.56 7.02 30.04
N ASN A 177 8.12 8.09 30.61
CA ASN A 177 7.87 8.43 32.03
C ASN A 177 6.39 8.76 32.29
N LEU A 178 5.74 9.50 31.39
CA LEU A 178 4.31 9.78 31.48
C LEU A 178 3.47 8.49 31.42
N LEU A 179 3.80 7.59 30.48
CA LEU A 179 3.14 6.30 30.34
C LEU A 179 3.31 5.45 31.61
N ALA A 180 4.55 5.27 32.08
CA ALA A 180 4.86 4.50 33.28
C ALA A 180 4.08 5.02 34.48
N ARG A 181 4.16 6.34 34.74
CA ARG A 181 3.43 6.98 35.83
C ARG A 181 1.93 6.78 35.75
N ARG A 182 1.34 6.91 34.55
CA ARG A 182 -0.09 6.69 34.34
C ARG A 182 -0.50 5.25 34.67
N LEU A 183 0.30 4.27 34.24
CA LEU A 183 0.06 2.86 34.50
C LEU A 183 0.19 2.52 35.98
N ASP A 184 1.17 3.09 36.68
CA ASP A 184 1.36 2.92 38.12
C ASP A 184 0.17 3.45 38.92
N LEU A 185 -0.43 4.56 38.45
CA LEU A 185 -1.64 5.14 39.03
C LEU A 185 -2.94 4.44 38.59
N GLY A 186 -2.87 3.47 37.67
CA GLY A 186 -4.06 2.77 37.14
C GLY A 186 -5.00 3.67 36.34
N LEU A 187 -4.50 4.76 35.77
CA LEU A 187 -5.32 5.78 35.11
C LEU A 187 -5.48 5.53 33.61
N THR A 188 -6.67 5.86 33.09
CA THR A 188 -6.86 6.02 31.63
C THR A 188 -6.18 7.31 31.16
N GLN A 189 -5.97 7.47 29.84
CA GLN A 189 -5.48 8.74 29.29
C GLN A 189 -6.39 9.92 29.62
N GLU A 190 -7.71 9.69 29.70
CA GLU A 190 -8.69 10.70 30.12
C GLU A 190 -8.47 11.09 31.59
N GLY A 191 -8.26 10.11 32.47
CA GLY A 191 -7.95 10.36 33.88
C GLY A 191 -6.66 11.16 34.05
N ALA A 192 -5.58 10.74 33.38
CA ALA A 192 -4.30 11.44 33.46
C ALA A 192 -4.34 12.86 32.86
N ALA A 193 -5.12 13.07 31.79
CA ALA A 193 -5.35 14.39 31.23
C ALA A 193 -6.06 15.33 32.21
N LYS A 194 -7.04 14.81 32.96
CA LYS A 194 -7.73 15.56 34.03
C LYS A 194 -6.77 15.95 35.15
N GLU A 195 -5.92 15.03 35.61
CA GLU A 195 -4.88 15.32 36.61
C GLU A 195 -3.90 16.41 36.12
N CYS A 196 -3.58 16.41 34.83
CA CYS A 196 -2.73 17.42 34.21
C CYS A 196 -3.46 18.73 33.86
N GLY A 197 -4.80 18.79 33.96
CA GLY A 197 -5.60 19.94 33.56
C GLY A 197 -5.60 20.23 32.06
N VAL A 198 -5.48 19.21 31.21
CA VAL A 198 -5.45 19.36 29.73
C VAL A 198 -6.48 18.48 29.04
N ALA A 199 -6.72 18.74 27.75
CA ALA A 199 -7.54 17.87 26.93
C ALA A 199 -6.88 16.50 26.73
N ARG A 200 -7.68 15.42 26.68
CA ARG A 200 -7.23 14.05 26.43
C ARG A 200 -6.30 13.92 25.23
N LYS A 201 -6.65 14.57 24.12
CA LYS A 201 -5.83 14.55 22.90
C LYS A 201 -4.43 15.11 23.16
N THR A 202 -4.34 16.22 23.87
CA THR A 202 -3.07 16.88 24.22
C THR A 202 -2.19 15.96 25.05
N TYR A 203 -2.76 15.32 26.09
CA TYR A 203 -2.02 14.36 26.90
C TYR A 203 -1.56 13.14 26.07
N GLY A 204 -2.45 12.59 25.22
CA GLY A 204 -2.11 11.49 24.32
C GLY A 204 -1.00 11.85 23.33
N ASP A 205 -0.95 13.09 22.85
CA ASP A 205 0.12 13.59 21.99
C ASP A 205 1.47 13.65 22.74
N TRP A 206 1.49 13.94 24.04
CA TRP A 206 2.71 13.88 24.87
C TRP A 206 3.14 12.44 25.16
N GLU A 207 2.20 11.59 25.55
CA GLU A 207 2.47 10.18 25.86
C GLU A 207 2.89 9.37 24.63
N THR A 208 2.51 9.78 23.42
CA THR A 208 2.97 9.15 22.18
C THR A 208 4.27 9.75 21.64
N GLY A 209 4.82 10.78 22.31
CA GLY A 209 6.00 11.51 21.86
C GLY A 209 5.75 12.38 20.62
N ARG A 210 4.50 12.52 20.14
CA ARG A 210 4.19 13.33 18.95
C ARG A 210 4.43 14.83 19.20
N HIS A 211 4.18 15.29 20.42
CA HIS A 211 4.39 16.67 20.83
C HIS A 211 5.06 16.75 22.20
N VAL A 212 5.70 17.89 22.46
CA VAL A 212 6.29 18.20 23.76
C VAL A 212 5.38 19.21 24.48
N PRO A 213 5.17 19.07 25.80
CA PRO A 213 4.45 20.07 26.58
C PRO A 213 5.07 21.47 26.44
N HIS A 214 4.23 22.49 26.30
CA HIS A 214 4.68 23.88 26.39
C HIS A 214 5.10 24.23 27.82
N ALA A 215 5.94 25.26 27.96
CA ALA A 215 6.48 25.70 29.25
C ALA A 215 5.41 25.94 30.32
N ARG A 216 4.24 26.49 29.94
CA ARG A 216 3.10 26.70 30.85
C ARG A 216 2.54 25.41 31.49
N ASN A 217 2.77 24.26 30.85
CA ASN A 217 2.29 22.96 31.31
C ASN A 217 3.36 22.19 32.11
N LEU A 218 4.61 22.67 32.16
CA LEU A 218 5.68 22.04 32.95
C LEU A 218 5.30 21.83 34.42
N PRO A 219 4.66 22.78 35.13
CA PRO A 219 4.25 22.54 36.52
C PRO A 219 3.24 21.40 36.66
N ALA A 220 2.34 21.23 35.68
CA ALA A 220 1.37 20.14 35.70
C ALA A 220 2.06 18.78 35.45
N VAL A 221 2.99 18.74 34.50
CA VAL A 221 3.80 17.55 34.19
C VAL A 221 4.65 17.14 35.40
N ALA A 222 5.33 18.10 36.04
CA ALA A 222 6.14 17.86 37.23
C ALA A 222 5.31 17.26 38.38
N ARG A 223 4.14 17.86 38.68
CA ARG A 223 3.22 17.34 39.70
C ARG A 223 2.72 15.93 39.38
N PHE A 224 2.34 15.68 38.12
CA PHE A 224 1.85 14.37 37.70
C PHE A 224 2.93 13.28 37.85
N LEU A 225 4.15 13.58 37.42
CA LEU A 225 5.31 12.70 37.52
C LEU A 225 5.84 12.54 38.96
N GLY A 226 5.53 13.48 39.86
CA GLY A 226 6.06 13.48 41.22
C GLY A 226 7.53 13.89 41.31
N VAL A 227 7.98 14.74 40.38
CA VAL A 227 9.37 15.21 40.26
C VAL A 227 9.44 16.74 40.39
N SER A 228 10.64 17.28 40.55
CA SER A 228 10.86 18.73 40.56
C SER A 228 10.60 19.37 39.19
N LEU A 229 10.39 20.69 39.18
CA LEU A 229 10.20 21.44 37.93
C LEU A 229 11.45 21.37 37.02
N ALA A 230 12.64 21.34 37.62
CA ALA A 230 13.90 21.22 36.89
C ALA A 230 14.02 19.86 36.19
N GLU A 231 13.69 18.77 36.90
CA GLU A 231 13.69 17.42 36.32
C GLU A 231 12.67 17.27 35.19
N ALA A 232 11.46 17.81 35.35
CA ALA A 232 10.47 17.85 34.28
C ALA A 232 10.96 18.65 33.06
N GLY A 233 11.68 19.76 33.29
CA GLY A 233 12.33 20.54 32.24
C GLY A 233 13.38 19.73 31.47
N MET A 234 14.27 19.03 32.18
CA MET A 234 15.29 18.16 31.55
C MET A 234 14.66 17.08 30.68
N LEU A 235 13.60 16.41 31.15
CA LEU A 235 12.87 15.40 30.37
C LEU A 235 12.25 15.99 29.10
N VAL A 236 11.71 17.20 29.19
CA VAL A 236 11.13 17.95 28.05
C VAL A 236 12.20 18.30 27.02
N GLU A 237 13.36 18.79 27.46
CA GLU A 237 14.49 19.12 26.58
C GLU A 237 15.09 17.87 25.92
N GLU A 238 15.22 16.78 26.67
CA GLU A 238 15.68 15.50 26.13
C GLU A 238 14.68 14.93 25.12
N GLN A 239 13.38 15.04 25.39
CA GLN A 239 12.33 14.69 24.44
C GLN A 239 12.42 15.54 23.16
N GLN A 240 12.67 16.85 23.25
CA GLN A 240 12.87 17.70 22.07
C GLN A 240 14.10 17.27 21.26
N ARG A 241 15.22 16.97 21.93
CA ARG A 241 16.42 16.42 21.28
C ARG A 241 16.14 15.08 20.59
N HIS A 242 15.37 14.21 21.24
CA HIS A 242 14.96 12.92 20.68
C HIS A 242 14.14 13.10 19.39
N LEU A 243 13.19 14.03 19.39
CA LEU A 243 12.41 14.36 18.20
C LEU A 243 13.25 15.02 17.09
N GLY A 244 14.23 15.84 17.46
CA GLY A 244 15.18 16.44 16.52
C GLY A 244 16.14 15.42 15.87
N ARG A 245 16.60 14.41 16.61
CA ARG A 245 17.44 13.32 16.06
C ARG A 245 16.69 12.47 15.03
N GLY A 246 15.39 12.26 15.21
CA GLY A 246 14.54 11.49 14.29
C GLY A 246 14.12 12.20 12.99
N VAL A 247 14.69 13.38 12.70
CA VAL A 247 14.47 14.17 11.46
C VAL A 247 15.74 14.23 10.59
N SER A 248 16.91 13.81 11.10
CA SER A 248 18.15 13.82 10.32
C SER A 248 18.42 12.47 9.65
N GLY A 249 17.89 12.32 8.43
CA GLY A 249 18.28 11.29 7.48
C GLY A 249 18.84 11.85 6.15
N ALA A 250 19.03 13.17 6.03
CA ALA A 250 19.46 13.78 4.77
C ALA A 250 20.52 14.89 4.86
N ASP A 251 20.92 15.38 6.04
CA ASP A 251 21.96 16.42 6.11
C ASP A 251 22.92 16.18 7.28
N ALA A 252 24.09 15.63 6.94
CA ALA A 252 25.22 15.48 7.84
C ALA A 252 26.05 16.78 7.90
N ARG A 253 26.57 17.12 9.10
CA ARG A 253 27.99 17.46 9.37
C ARG A 253 28.25 17.61 10.88
N PRO A 254 29.51 17.46 11.34
CA PRO A 254 29.79 16.64 12.52
C PRO A 254 30.30 17.39 13.75
N GLU A 255 30.21 16.65 14.85
CA GLU A 255 31.10 16.61 16.02
C GLU A 255 31.16 17.76 17.03
N GLY A 256 30.95 17.35 18.29
CA GLY A 256 31.32 18.05 19.51
C GLY A 256 31.11 17.09 20.68
N GLN A 257 32.15 16.33 21.03
CA GLN A 257 32.18 15.39 22.15
C GLN A 257 31.94 16.10 23.49
N GLY A 258 31.18 15.47 24.38
CA GLY A 258 30.95 15.95 25.74
C GLY A 258 30.42 14.83 26.62
N THR A 259 31.35 14.10 27.24
CA THR A 259 31.14 13.08 28.26
C THR A 259 30.51 13.66 29.54
N GLY A 260 29.58 12.97 30.19
CA GLY A 260 29.14 13.37 31.52
C GLY A 260 28.00 12.55 32.13
N LYS A 261 28.38 11.49 32.88
CA LYS A 261 27.71 10.85 34.03
C LYS A 261 26.18 10.66 33.98
N VAL A 262 25.82 9.39 33.81
CA VAL A 262 24.50 8.81 34.13
C VAL A 262 24.26 8.94 35.64
N ALA A 263 23.15 9.59 36.03
CA ALA A 263 22.65 9.56 37.40
C ALA A 263 21.67 8.40 37.57
N GLU A 264 21.96 7.56 38.56
CA GLU A 264 21.18 6.42 38.99
C GLU A 264 19.80 6.86 39.52
N GLY A 265 18.75 6.13 39.11
CA GLY A 265 17.37 6.34 39.56
C GLY A 265 16.33 6.33 38.44
N LEU A 266 16.34 5.31 37.56
CA LEU A 266 15.26 5.07 36.59
C LEU A 266 14.38 3.88 37.07
N PRO A 267 13.05 3.91 36.91
CA PRO A 267 12.17 2.81 37.32
C PRO A 267 12.54 1.52 36.57
N HIS A 268 12.70 0.43 37.33
CA HIS A 268 13.56 -0.71 37.00
C HIS A 268 13.05 -1.70 35.93
N ASP A 269 11.78 -1.70 35.51
CA ASP A 269 11.26 -2.74 34.59
C ASP A 269 10.78 -2.20 33.23
N TYR A 270 11.38 -1.09 32.78
CA TYR A 270 11.18 -0.46 31.46
C TYR A 270 11.46 -1.44 30.28
N LEU A 271 10.47 -2.20 29.81
CA LEU A 271 10.43 -2.72 28.42
C LEU A 271 11.54 -3.74 28.02
N LEU A 272 12.30 -4.27 28.98
CA LEU A 272 13.40 -5.23 28.77
C LEU A 272 12.83 -6.66 28.67
N GLY A 273 13.18 -7.53 27.72
CA GLY A 273 14.15 -7.48 26.64
C GLY A 273 13.82 -8.53 25.57
N GLY A 274 14.50 -8.42 24.42
CA GLY A 274 14.45 -9.40 23.34
C GLY A 274 14.70 -10.83 23.85
N GLY A 275 14.18 -11.79 23.09
CA GLY A 275 14.13 -13.20 23.47
C GLY A 275 15.44 -13.75 24.07
N GLN A 276 15.28 -14.47 25.17
CA GLN A 276 16.11 -15.63 25.42
C GLN A 276 15.23 -16.87 25.31
N GLU A 277 15.41 -17.51 24.17
CA GLU A 277 15.13 -18.92 23.99
C GLU A 277 16.13 -19.74 24.84
N VAL A 278 15.65 -20.88 25.34
CA VAL A 278 16.39 -22.07 25.82
C VAL A 278 17.15 -21.99 27.15
N ARG A 279 16.57 -22.67 28.15
CA ARG A 279 17.08 -23.85 28.89
C ARG A 279 15.99 -24.22 29.93
N GLY A 280 15.42 -25.42 30.00
CA GLY A 280 15.92 -26.76 29.70
C GLY A 280 16.28 -27.46 31.02
N ALA A 281 15.68 -28.66 31.21
CA ALA A 281 15.84 -29.65 32.30
C ALA A 281 14.79 -29.61 33.42
#